data_AF-A0A1A6GM99-F1
#
_entry.id   AF-A0A1A6GM99-F1
#
_cell.length_a   1.000
_cell.length_b   1.000
_cell.length_c   1.000
_cell.angle_alpha   90.00
_cell.angle_beta   90.00
_cell.angle_gamma   90.00
#
_symmetry.space_group_name_H-M   'P 1'
#
loop_
_entity.id
_entity.type
_entity.pdbx_description
1 polymer ?
#
loop_
_entity_poly.entity_id
_entity_poly.type
_entity_poly.pdbx_seq_one_letter_code
_entity_poly.pdbx_strand_id
1 'polypeptide(L)'
;DSKRFEGIDSDFRKLADDAQKTPNVVEATNKPGLYDKLEDIQSRLCLCEKALAEYLDTKRLAFPRFYFLSSFDLLDILSNGTAPQQ
;
A
#
# COMPACT_ATOMS: atom_id res chain seq x y z
N ASP A 1 -7.21 -0.78 8.63
CA ASP A 1 -6.84 -0.52 7.22
C ASP A 1 -6.73 -1.75 6.32
N SER A 2 -6.48 -2.96 6.83
CA SER A 2 -6.27 -4.15 5.97
C SER A 2 -7.39 -4.42 4.95
N LYS A 3 -8.66 -4.40 5.36
CA LYS A 3 -9.81 -4.58 4.43
C LYS A 3 -9.88 -3.51 3.34
N ARG A 4 -9.46 -2.28 3.66
CA ARG A 4 -9.42 -1.17 2.70
C ARG A 4 -8.31 -1.39 1.68
N PHE A 5 -7.14 -1.81 2.15
CA PHE A 5 -6.01 -2.15 1.29
C PHE A 5 -6.32 -3.34 0.37
N GLU A 6 -6.99 -4.39 0.86
CA GLU A 6 -7.44 -5.53 0.04
C GLU A 6 -8.35 -5.10 -1.12
N GLY A 7 -9.28 -4.16 -0.87
CA GLY A 7 -10.13 -3.61 -1.92
C GLY A 7 -9.32 -2.85 -2.98
N ILE A 8 -8.38 -2.02 -2.53
CA ILE A 8 -7.49 -1.27 -3.43
C ILE A 8 -6.61 -2.22 -4.27
N ASP A 9 -6.00 -3.24 -3.65
CA ASP A 9 -5.17 -4.24 -4.34
C ASP A 9 -6.00 -4.98 -5.41
N SER A 10 -7.25 -5.36 -5.08
CA SER A 10 -8.14 -5.99 -6.06
C SER A 10 -8.45 -5.08 -7.25
N ASP A 11 -8.74 -3.80 -7.01
CA ASP A 11 -9.03 -2.84 -8.08
C ASP A 11 -7.81 -2.56 -8.96
N PHE A 12 -6.64 -2.40 -8.33
CA PHE A 12 -5.38 -2.19 -9.05
C PHE A 12 -4.99 -3.41 -9.88
N ARG A 13 -5.12 -4.65 -9.34
CA ARG A 13 -4.85 -5.87 -10.10
C ARG A 13 -5.73 -6.01 -11.33
N LYS A 14 -7.04 -5.73 -11.20
CA LYS A 14 -7.95 -5.74 -12.37
C LYS A 14 -7.48 -4.76 -13.44
N LEU A 15 -7.05 -3.57 -13.04
CA LEU A 15 -6.53 -2.56 -13.96
C LEU A 15 -5.22 -3.02 -14.62
N ALA A 16 -4.30 -3.61 -13.85
CA ALA A 16 -3.05 -4.14 -14.35
C ALA A 16 -3.26 -5.30 -15.33
N ASP A 17 -4.17 -6.24 -15.02
CA ASP A 17 -4.54 -7.35 -15.89
C ASP A 17 -5.15 -6.85 -17.21
N ASP A 18 -6.00 -5.82 -17.15
CA ASP A 18 -6.59 -5.22 -18.34
C ASP A 18 -5.59 -4.42 -19.17
N ALA A 19 -4.58 -3.82 -18.54
CA ALA A 19 -3.47 -3.18 -19.23
C ALA A 19 -2.57 -4.22 -19.92
N GLN A 20 -2.28 -5.34 -19.26
CA GLN A 20 -1.46 -6.43 -19.81
C GLN A 20 -2.08 -7.04 -21.09
N LYS A 21 -3.41 -7.10 -21.18
CA LYS A 21 -4.13 -7.57 -22.38
C LYS A 21 -3.98 -6.64 -23.59
N THR A 22 -3.60 -5.38 -23.38
CA THR A 22 -3.45 -4.38 -24.44
C THR A 22 -1.97 -4.01 -24.59
N PRO A 23 -1.21 -4.70 -25.46
CA PRO A 23 0.25 -4.50 -25.57
C PRO A 23 0.64 -3.11 -26.11
N ASN A 24 -0.28 -2.43 -26.81
CA ASN A 24 -0.06 -1.06 -27.24
C ASN A 24 -0.28 -0.09 -26.06
N VAL A 25 0.80 0.55 -25.61
CA VAL A 25 0.76 1.49 -24.47
C VAL A 25 -0.17 2.69 -24.71
N VAL A 26 -0.26 3.20 -25.94
CA VAL A 26 -1.12 4.33 -26.28
C VAL A 26 -2.59 3.90 -26.18
N GLU A 27 -2.92 2.71 -26.67
CA GLU A 27 -4.27 2.17 -26.57
C GLU A 27 -4.64 1.82 -25.12
N ALA A 28 -3.72 1.23 -24.36
CA ALA A 28 -3.94 0.86 -22.97
C ALA A 28 -4.20 2.09 -22.08
N THR A 29 -3.48 3.19 -22.32
CA THR A 29 -3.58 4.42 -21.53
C THR A 29 -4.72 5.35 -21.94
N ASN A 30 -5.24 5.24 -23.16
CA ASN A 30 -6.39 6.02 -23.64
C ASN A 30 -7.76 5.38 -23.33
N LYS A 31 -7.81 4.34 -22.48
CA LYS A 31 -9.07 3.72 -22.07
C LYS A 31 -9.95 4.72 -21.31
N PRO A 32 -11.27 4.78 -21.60
CA PRO A 32 -12.17 5.73 -20.97
C PRO A 32 -12.25 5.49 -19.45
N GLY A 33 -12.16 6.57 -18.67
CA GLY A 33 -12.22 6.53 -17.21
C GLY A 33 -11.02 5.87 -16.53
N LEU A 34 -9.92 5.62 -17.25
CA LEU A 34 -8.69 5.07 -16.65
C LEU A 34 -8.07 6.05 -15.64
N TYR A 35 -7.97 7.33 -16.03
CA TYR A 35 -7.40 8.38 -15.20
C TYR A 35 -8.15 8.51 -13.86
N ASP A 36 -9.48 8.66 -13.91
CA ASP A 36 -10.31 8.80 -12.71
C ASP A 36 -10.18 7.59 -11.77
N LYS A 37 -10.08 6.37 -12.33
CA LYS A 37 -9.85 5.15 -11.53
C LYS A 37 -8.49 5.15 -10.84
N LEU A 38 -7.44 5.59 -11.54
CA LEU A 38 -6.09 5.69 -10.97
C LEU A 38 -6.02 6.76 -9.89
N GLU A 39 -6.69 7.90 -10.08
CA GLU A 39 -6.79 8.97 -9.10
C GLU A 39 -7.53 8.50 -7.84
N ASP A 40 -8.65 7.79 -7.99
CA ASP A 40 -9.38 7.19 -6.86
C ASP A 40 -8.53 6.16 -6.10
N ILE A 41 -7.84 5.26 -6.80
CA ILE A 41 -6.91 4.29 -6.19
C ILE A 41 -5.83 5.04 -5.40
N GLN A 42 -5.19 6.06 -5.99
CA GLN A 42 -4.15 6.85 -5.35
C GLN A 42 -4.66 7.56 -4.08
N SER A 43 -5.83 8.19 -4.15
CA SER A 43 -6.46 8.88 -3.02
C SER A 43 -6.74 7.89 -1.87
N ARG A 44 -7.28 6.70 -2.19
CA ARG A 44 -7.54 5.67 -1.19
C ARG A 44 -6.25 5.10 -0.59
N LEU A 45 -5.19 4.94 -1.38
CA LEU A 45 -3.86 4.50 -0.91
C LEU A 45 -3.25 5.50 0.07
N CYS A 46 -3.28 6.79 -0.24
CA CYS A 46 -2.73 7.84 0.61
C CYS A 46 -3.33 7.80 2.03
N LEU A 47 -4.64 7.52 2.12
CA LEU A 47 -5.31 7.37 3.41
C LEU A 47 -4.87 6.11 4.17
N CYS A 48 -4.58 4.99 3.47
CA CYS A 48 -3.99 3.81 4.09
C CYS A 48 -2.56 4.08 4.58
N GLU A 49 -1.74 4.78 3.80
CA GLU A 49 -0.38 5.16 4.19
C GLU A 49 -0.38 6.06 5.42
N LYS A 50 -1.30 7.02 5.49
CA LYS A 50 -1.45 7.88 6.67
C LYS A 50 -1.81 7.08 7.92
N ALA A 51 -2.79 6.19 7.83
CA ALA A 51 -3.17 5.33 8.97
C ALA A 51 -2.02 4.42 9.42
N LEU A 52 -1.22 3.92 8.47
CA LEU A 52 -0.02 3.12 8.76
C LEU A 52 1.04 3.96 9.50
N ALA A 53 1.28 5.19 9.06
CA ALA A 53 2.22 6.10 9.71
C ALA A 53 1.80 6.42 11.16
N GLU A 54 0.52 6.76 11.38
CA GLU A 54 -0.03 7.01 12.72
C GLU A 54 0.10 5.79 13.64
N TYR A 55 -0.13 4.59 13.10
CA TYR A 55 0.07 3.34 13.84
C TYR A 55 1.54 3.15 14.25
N LEU A 56 2.48 3.36 13.33
CA LEU A 56 3.92 3.23 13.63
C LEU A 56 4.40 4.26 14.65
N ASP A 57 3.93 5.49 14.57
CA ASP A 57 4.26 6.53 15.54
C ASP A 57 3.74 6.19 16.94
N THR A 58 2.56 5.59 17.03
CA THR A 58 2.04 5.06 18.31
C THR A 58 2.97 3.97 18.88
N LYS A 59 3.54 3.10 18.03
CA LYS A 59 4.51 2.10 18.48
C LYS A 59 5.84 2.72 18.91
N ARG A 60 6.31 3.77 18.22
CA ARG A 60 7.51 4.53 18.62
C ARG A 60 7.34 5.21 19.96
N LEU A 61 6.18 5.82 20.21
CA LEU A 61 5.85 6.44 21.50
C LEU A 61 5.86 5.43 22.64
N ALA A 62 5.32 4.23 22.41
CA ALA A 62 5.31 3.16 23.41
C ALA A 62 6.70 2.57 23.69
N PHE A 63 7.62 2.64 22.72
CA PHE A 63 8.97 2.09 22.85
C PHE A 63 10.01 2.94 22.11
N PRO A 64 10.69 3.86 22.82
CA PRO A 64 11.54 4.87 22.19
C PRO A 64 12.71 4.34 21.34
N ARG A 65 13.13 3.08 21.51
CA ARG A 65 14.17 2.49 20.66
C ARG A 65 13.73 2.36 19.20
N PHE A 66 12.43 2.31 18.91
CA PHE A 66 11.92 2.27 17.54
C PHE A 66 12.09 3.58 16.75
N TYR A 67 12.47 4.69 17.40
CA TYR A 67 12.82 5.92 16.68
C TYR A 67 14.12 5.79 15.86
N PHE A 68 14.99 4.82 16.18
CA PHE A 68 16.22 4.58 15.43
C PHE A 68 16.04 3.65 14.22
N LEU A 69 14.82 3.17 14.00
CA LEU A 69 14.49 2.27 12.89
C LEU A 69 13.75 3.00 11.79
N SER A 70 14.00 2.61 10.55
CA SER A 70 13.16 3.04 9.43
C SER A 70 11.73 2.51 9.61
N SER A 71 10.75 3.15 8.98
CA SER A 71 9.36 2.67 9.02
C SER A 71 9.22 1.26 8.42
N PHE A 72 10.04 0.91 7.43
CA PHE A 72 10.07 -0.43 6.83
C PHE A 72 10.60 -1.49 7.81
N ASP A 73 11.77 -1.24 8.43
CA ASP A 73 12.34 -2.18 9.40
C ASP A 73 11.43 -2.36 10.62
N LEU A 74 10.77 -1.27 11.05
CA LEU A 74 9.82 -1.32 12.14
C LEU A 74 8.58 -2.15 11.76
N LEU A 75 8.07 -2.00 10.53
CA LEU A 75 6.97 -2.84 10.05
C LEU A 75 7.36 -4.31 9.97
N ASP A 76 8.57 -4.61 9.52
CA ASP A 76 9.07 -5.98 9.43
C ASP A 76 9.16 -6.63 10.81
N ILE A 77 9.75 -5.94 11.80
CA ILE A 77 9.81 -6.41 13.19
C ILE A 77 8.40 -6.58 13.78
N LEU A 78 7.47 -5.67 13.50
CA LEU A 78 6.09 -5.76 14.01
C LEU A 78 5.30 -6.90 13.34
N SER A 79 5.62 -7.23 12.10
CA SER A 79 4.95 -8.30 11.33
C SER A 79 5.53 -9.67 11.63
N ASN A 80 6.84 -9.77 11.83
CA ASN A 80 7.58 -11.02 12.02
C ASN A 80 8.06 -11.26 13.46
N GLY A 81 7.77 -10.36 14.40
CA GLY A 81 8.30 -10.40 15.78
C GLY A 81 7.90 -11.61 16.62
N THR A 82 6.97 -12.44 16.17
CA THR A 82 6.59 -13.70 16.83
C THR A 82 7.41 -14.91 16.37
N ALA A 83 8.25 -14.78 15.33
CA ALA A 83 9.07 -15.85 14.78
C ALA A 83 10.57 -15.52 14.95
N PRO A 84 11.17 -15.82 16.12
CA PRO A 84 12.62 -15.70 16.27
C PRO A 84 13.31 -16.62 15.26
N GLN A 85 14.24 -16.08 14.48
CA GLN A 85 15.15 -16.90 13.68
C GLN A 85 16.02 -17.70 14.65
N GLN A 86 15.88 -19.03 14.64
CA GLN A 86 16.71 -19.94 15.42
C GLN A 86 18.13 -20.04 14.86
#